data_AF-A0A150X2E4-F1
#
_entry.id   AF-A0A150X2E4-F1
#
_cell.length_a   1.000
_cell.length_b   1.000
_cell.length_c   1.000
_cell.angle_alpha   90.00
_cell.angle_beta   90.00
_cell.angle_gamma   90.00
#
_symmetry.space_group_name_H-M   'P 1'
#
loop_
_entity.id
_entity.type
_entity.pdbx_description
1 polymer ?
#
loop_
_entity_poly.entity_id
_entity_poly.type
_entity_poly.pdbx_seq_one_letter_code
_entity_poly.pdbx_strand_id
1 'polypeptide(L)'
;MLNPNLQTIKDNIYKPLGFELTHFTLEKESQEYGACTFQLNGLQIVSRNAKVTPTKIGQFVTLWKRLNNGPIQPFDASDQIDFVVVNVRSDNQIGQFIFPKKVLVEKGVFSSASKEGKRAIRVYPLWDKPLSKQALKTQQWQLDYFLAIDEAGKTDVQRAKKLYSKAST
;
A
#
# COMPACT_ATOMS: atom_id res chain seq x y z
N MET A 1 8.27 17.73 4.21
CA MET A 1 6.92 17.96 3.66
C MET A 1 6.33 16.62 3.21
N LEU A 2 5.02 16.42 3.36
CA LEU A 2 4.37 15.19 2.89
C LEU A 2 4.32 15.17 1.35
N ASN A 3 4.40 13.98 0.76
CA ASN A 3 4.14 13.81 -0.66
C ASN A 3 2.69 14.24 -1.00
N PRO A 4 2.41 14.87 -2.16
CA PRO A 4 1.06 15.35 -2.50
C PRO A 4 -0.04 14.28 -2.46
N ASN A 5 0.29 13.03 -2.84
CA ASN A 5 -0.67 11.92 -2.71
C ASN A 5 -0.97 11.66 -1.24
N LEU A 6 0.04 11.53 -0.39
CA LEU A 6 -0.14 11.30 1.04
C LEU A 6 -0.88 12.46 1.73
N GLN A 7 -0.67 13.70 1.29
CA GLN A 7 -1.45 14.85 1.76
C GLN A 7 -2.94 14.69 1.41
N THR A 8 -3.24 14.37 0.15
CA THR A 8 -4.62 14.13 -0.32
C THR A 8 -5.28 12.99 0.48
N ILE A 9 -4.57 11.88 0.68
CA ILE A 9 -5.03 10.76 1.51
C ILE A 9 -5.30 11.21 2.94
N LYS A 10 -4.36 11.93 3.55
CA LYS A 10 -4.48 12.38 4.94
C LYS A 10 -5.75 13.21 5.13
N ASP A 11 -6.04 14.09 4.17
CA ASP A 11 -7.18 14.99 4.24
C ASP A 11 -8.52 14.29 4.00
N ASN A 12 -8.56 13.31 3.09
CA ASN A 12 -9.82 12.69 2.64
C ASN A 12 -10.10 11.31 3.26
N ILE A 13 -9.11 10.66 3.87
CA ILE A 13 -9.24 9.35 4.53
C ILE A 13 -8.91 9.48 6.02
N TYR A 14 -7.73 9.95 6.39
CA TYR A 14 -7.29 9.86 7.79
C TYR A 14 -8.01 10.86 8.70
N LYS A 15 -8.12 12.13 8.29
CA LYS A 15 -8.82 13.16 9.07
C LYS A 15 -10.31 12.81 9.31
N PRO A 16 -11.11 12.37 8.31
CA PRO A 16 -12.50 11.97 8.55
C PRO A 16 -12.68 10.78 9.50
N LEU A 17 -11.65 9.92 9.61
CA LEU A 17 -11.65 8.81 10.56
C LEU A 17 -11.15 9.21 11.96
N GLY A 18 -10.67 10.45 12.14
CA GLY A 18 -10.01 10.88 13.37
C GLY A 18 -8.65 10.20 13.58
N PHE A 19 -8.04 9.67 12.51
CA PHE A 19 -6.75 9.00 12.60
C PHE A 19 -5.61 10.01 12.66
N GLU A 20 -4.75 9.82 13.66
CA GLU A 20 -3.55 10.62 13.82
C GLU A 20 -2.34 9.93 13.16
N LEU A 21 -1.66 10.70 12.30
CA LEU A 21 -0.40 10.28 11.69
C LEU A 21 0.75 10.85 12.51
N THR A 22 1.52 9.96 13.14
CA THR A 22 2.68 10.29 14.00
C THR A 22 3.94 9.55 13.52
N HIS A 23 5.11 9.89 14.07
CA HIS A 23 6.39 9.21 13.77
C HIS A 23 6.73 9.13 12.27
N PHE A 24 6.37 10.15 11.50
CA PHE A 24 6.60 10.17 10.05
C PHE A 24 8.09 10.20 9.70
N THR A 25 8.50 9.26 8.86
CA THR A 25 9.89 9.15 8.36
C THR A 25 9.88 8.92 6.84
N LEU A 26 10.69 9.69 6.11
CA LEU A 26 10.93 9.45 4.68
C LEU A 26 12.00 8.37 4.50
N GLU A 27 11.76 7.41 3.61
CA GLU A 27 12.78 6.47 3.20
C GLU A 27 13.61 7.05 2.04
N LYS A 28 14.93 7.07 2.20
CA LYS A 28 15.84 7.71 1.23
C LYS A 28 15.98 6.96 -0.09
N GLU A 29 15.97 5.62 -0.09
CA GLU A 29 16.29 4.87 -1.30
C GLU A 29 15.11 4.71 -2.25
N SER A 30 13.88 4.69 -1.74
CA SER A 30 12.65 4.50 -2.54
C SER A 30 11.82 5.78 -2.68
N GLN A 31 12.46 6.95 -2.60
CA GLN A 31 11.78 8.26 -2.69
C GLN A 31 10.97 8.42 -3.97
N GLU A 32 11.40 7.81 -5.07
CA GLU A 32 10.68 7.85 -6.34
C GLU A 32 9.28 7.21 -6.25
N TYR A 33 9.03 6.32 -5.27
CA TYR A 33 7.74 5.73 -4.94
C TYR A 33 7.12 6.39 -3.70
N GLY A 34 7.49 7.63 -3.34
CA GLY A 34 6.97 8.32 -2.16
C GLY A 34 7.14 7.53 -0.86
N ALA A 35 8.21 6.72 -0.78
CA ALA A 35 8.41 5.78 0.31
C ALA A 35 8.55 6.49 1.66
N CYS A 36 7.70 6.08 2.59
CA CYS A 36 7.72 6.59 3.96
C CYS A 36 7.14 5.56 4.93
N THR A 37 7.47 5.74 6.21
CA THR A 37 6.88 5.02 7.32
C THR A 37 6.25 6.01 8.29
N PHE A 38 5.22 5.59 9.00
CA PHE A 38 4.57 6.37 10.05
C PHE A 38 3.71 5.46 10.92
N GLN A 39 3.29 5.98 12.06
CA GLN A 39 2.22 5.40 12.85
C GLN A 39 0.89 6.05 12.47
N LEU A 40 -0.16 5.24 12.37
CA LEU A 40 -1.53 5.70 12.16
C LEU A 40 -2.41 5.15 13.28
N ASN A 41 -2.76 6.01 14.25
CA ASN A 41 -3.47 5.59 15.46
C ASN A 41 -2.80 4.38 16.16
N GLY A 42 -1.47 4.42 16.27
CA GLY A 42 -0.64 3.36 16.88
C GLY A 42 -0.26 2.20 15.95
N LEU A 43 -0.87 2.09 14.76
CA LEU A 43 -0.55 1.04 13.78
C LEU A 43 0.69 1.41 12.96
N GLN A 44 1.63 0.48 12.79
CA GLN A 44 2.85 0.67 12.02
C GLN A 44 2.59 0.53 10.52
N ILE A 45 2.76 1.64 9.79
CA ILE A 45 2.48 1.73 8.36
C ILE A 45 3.77 1.88 7.55
N VAL A 46 3.92 1.03 6.53
CA VAL A 46 4.83 1.28 5.39
C VAL A 46 3.98 1.81 4.24
N SER A 47 4.25 3.03 3.78
CA SER A 47 3.53 3.62 2.65
C SER A 47 4.41 3.75 1.41
N ARG A 48 3.78 3.53 0.26
CA ARG A 48 4.34 3.68 -1.08
C ARG A 48 3.29 4.26 -2.02
N ASN A 49 3.73 4.95 -3.06
CA ASN A 49 2.95 5.31 -4.23
C ASN A 49 3.26 4.31 -5.34
N ALA A 50 2.26 3.69 -5.94
CA ALA A 50 2.45 2.94 -7.18
C ALA A 50 2.50 3.88 -8.39
N LYS A 51 3.02 3.37 -9.52
CA LYS A 51 3.17 4.11 -10.77
C LYS A 51 2.49 3.37 -11.92
N VAL A 52 1.71 4.08 -12.72
CA VAL A 52 1.26 3.57 -14.02
C VAL A 52 2.48 3.38 -14.92
N THR A 53 2.53 2.27 -15.64
CA THR A 53 3.61 1.98 -16.60
C THR A 53 3.05 1.88 -18.01
N PRO A 54 3.71 2.40 -19.06
CA PRO A 54 3.12 2.51 -20.40
C PRO A 54 2.65 1.18 -21.02
N THR A 55 3.34 0.07 -20.73
CA THR A 55 3.18 -1.20 -21.46
C THR A 55 2.33 -2.25 -20.74
N LYS A 56 1.95 -2.02 -19.48
CA LYS A 56 1.27 -3.03 -18.66
C LYS A 56 0.18 -2.38 -17.82
N ILE A 57 -1.04 -2.91 -17.94
CA ILE A 57 -2.18 -2.59 -17.06
C ILE A 57 -1.81 -2.95 -15.61
N GLY A 58 -2.31 -2.18 -14.65
CA GLY A 58 -1.87 -2.24 -13.26
C GLY A 58 -0.78 -1.22 -12.96
N GLN A 59 -0.67 -0.85 -11.69
CA GLN A 59 0.35 0.08 -11.20
C GLN A 59 1.49 -0.69 -10.54
N PHE A 60 2.73 -0.34 -10.88
CA PHE A 60 3.94 -0.94 -10.35
C PHE A 60 4.39 -0.25 -9.07
N VAL A 61 4.78 -1.04 -8.06
CA VAL A 61 5.28 -0.51 -6.79
C VAL A 61 6.42 -1.38 -6.26
N THR A 62 7.45 -0.75 -5.69
CA THR A 62 8.53 -1.45 -4.99
C THR A 62 8.20 -1.63 -3.50
N LEU A 63 8.53 -2.81 -2.98
CA LEU A 63 8.31 -3.25 -1.60
C LEU A 63 9.54 -3.99 -1.11
N TRP A 64 10.60 -3.25 -0.83
CA TRP A 64 11.84 -3.80 -0.32
C TRP A 64 12.43 -2.89 0.75
N LYS A 65 13.32 -3.47 1.56
CA LYS A 65 14.15 -2.80 2.55
C LYS A 65 15.62 -3.16 2.31
N ARG A 66 16.52 -2.39 2.90
CA ARG A 66 17.94 -2.73 3.01
C ARG A 66 18.33 -2.76 4.48
N LEU A 67 19.10 -3.77 4.86
CA LEU A 67 19.73 -3.83 6.17
C LEU A 67 21.19 -3.44 6.00
N ASN A 68 21.62 -2.39 6.70
CA ASN A 68 22.97 -1.82 6.61
C ASN A 68 23.34 -1.56 5.13
N ASN A 69 24.54 -1.96 4.72
CA ASN A 69 25.02 -1.87 3.34
C ASN A 69 24.80 -3.18 2.55
N GLY A 70 23.91 -4.06 3.03
CA GLY A 70 23.59 -5.34 2.36
C GLY A 70 22.77 -5.16 1.08
N PRO A 71 22.44 -6.25 0.36
CA PRO A 71 21.54 -6.19 -0.79
C PRO A 71 20.12 -5.78 -0.39
N ILE A 72 19.34 -5.29 -1.37
CA ILE A 72 17.90 -5.10 -1.16
C ILE A 72 17.22 -6.44 -0.96
N GLN A 73 16.26 -6.48 -0.04
CA GLN A 73 15.50 -7.68 0.28
C GLN A 73 14.02 -7.34 0.45
N PRO A 74 13.11 -8.30 0.21
CA PRO A 74 11.70 -8.12 0.56
C PRO A 74 11.53 -7.79 2.04
N PHE A 75 10.39 -7.20 2.38
CA PHE A 75 9.94 -7.19 3.77
C PHE A 75 9.67 -8.62 4.26
N ASP A 76 9.78 -8.84 5.56
CA ASP A 76 9.69 -10.14 6.20
C ASP A 76 8.52 -10.20 7.19
N ALA A 77 7.99 -11.40 7.45
CA ALA A 77 6.95 -11.63 8.45
C ALA A 77 7.33 -11.12 9.86
N SER A 78 8.63 -11.13 10.19
CA SER A 78 9.20 -10.64 11.45
C SER A 78 9.28 -9.11 11.55
N ASP A 79 9.10 -8.38 10.44
CA ASP A 79 9.12 -6.92 10.47
C ASP A 79 7.94 -6.36 11.28
N GLN A 80 8.20 -5.31 12.06
CA GLN A 80 7.20 -4.58 12.85
C GLN A 80 6.36 -3.67 11.94
N ILE A 81 5.55 -4.31 11.09
CA ILE A 81 4.65 -3.67 10.12
C ILE A 81 3.26 -4.28 10.34
N ASP A 82 2.27 -3.43 10.56
CA ASP A 82 0.87 -3.85 10.61
C ASP A 82 0.27 -3.83 9.20
N PHE A 83 0.52 -2.75 8.46
CA PHE A 83 0.02 -2.57 7.10
C PHE A 83 1.07 -2.03 6.14
N VAL A 84 0.98 -2.51 4.89
CA VAL A 84 1.52 -1.79 3.74
C VAL A 84 0.39 -1.05 3.04
N VAL A 85 0.53 0.27 2.95
CA VAL A 85 -0.43 1.15 2.28
C VAL A 85 0.12 1.61 0.94
N VAL A 86 -0.47 1.12 -0.15
CA VAL A 86 -0.08 1.49 -1.52
C VAL A 86 -1.06 2.50 -2.08
N ASN A 87 -0.63 3.75 -2.21
CA ASN A 87 -1.40 4.81 -2.85
C ASN A 87 -1.36 4.63 -4.35
N VAL A 88 -2.51 4.77 -4.99
CA VAL A 88 -2.67 4.62 -6.44
C VAL A 88 -3.36 5.85 -7.01
N ARG A 89 -2.92 6.26 -8.20
CA ARG A 89 -3.52 7.38 -8.92
C ARG A 89 -3.52 7.09 -10.43
N SER A 90 -4.60 7.42 -11.12
CA SER A 90 -4.67 7.43 -12.59
C SER A 90 -5.60 8.55 -13.00
N ASP A 91 -5.10 9.52 -13.77
CA ASP A 91 -5.86 10.71 -14.16
C ASP A 91 -6.50 11.39 -12.93
N ASN A 92 -7.83 11.47 -12.88
CA ASN A 92 -8.60 12.04 -11.78
C ASN A 92 -8.94 11.03 -10.66
N GLN A 93 -8.54 9.76 -10.79
CA GLN A 93 -8.85 8.71 -9.85
C GLN A 93 -7.72 8.53 -8.83
N ILE A 94 -8.07 8.44 -7.55
CA ILE A 94 -7.12 8.22 -6.46
C ILE A 94 -7.70 7.25 -5.43
N GLY A 95 -6.85 6.43 -4.85
CA GLY A 95 -7.22 5.49 -3.80
C GLY A 95 -6.02 4.88 -3.12
N GLN A 96 -6.29 3.92 -2.25
CA GLN A 96 -5.29 3.16 -1.53
C GLN A 96 -5.62 1.67 -1.53
N PHE A 97 -4.58 0.86 -1.53
CA PHE A 97 -4.65 -0.50 -0.99
C PHE A 97 -4.10 -0.50 0.43
N ILE A 98 -4.82 -1.13 1.36
CA ILE A 98 -4.45 -1.26 2.77
C ILE A 98 -4.23 -2.74 3.05
N PHE A 99 -3.02 -3.25 2.80
CA PHE A 99 -2.72 -4.67 2.92
C PHE A 99 -2.21 -5.00 4.34
N PRO A 100 -2.92 -5.84 5.12
CA PRO A 100 -2.37 -6.36 6.37
C PRO A 100 -1.13 -7.22 6.11
N LYS A 101 -0.15 -7.18 7.01
CA LYS A 101 1.07 -8.00 6.90
C LYS A 101 0.77 -9.48 6.65
N LYS A 102 -0.21 -10.06 7.36
CA LYS A 102 -0.60 -11.47 7.20
C LYS A 102 -0.99 -11.81 5.76
N VAL A 103 -1.73 -10.92 5.10
CA VAL A 103 -2.16 -11.12 3.71
C VAL A 103 -0.96 -11.06 2.77
N LEU A 104 -0.01 -10.17 3.03
CA LEU A 104 1.21 -10.06 2.23
C LEU A 104 2.10 -11.30 2.39
N VAL A 105 2.14 -11.91 3.57
CA VAL A 105 2.81 -13.21 3.79
C VAL A 105 2.07 -14.33 3.04
N GLU A 106 0.75 -14.42 3.18
CA GLU A 106 -0.09 -15.43 2.50
C GLU A 106 0.05 -15.37 0.97
N LYS A 107 0.08 -14.16 0.40
CA LYS A 107 0.26 -13.94 -1.04
C LYS A 107 1.73 -14.00 -1.50
N GLY A 108 2.66 -14.34 -0.61
CA GLY A 108 4.10 -14.47 -0.89
C GLY A 108 4.74 -13.18 -1.38
N VAL A 109 4.25 -12.03 -0.88
CA VAL A 109 4.86 -10.72 -1.09
C VAL A 109 5.91 -10.45 -0.01
N PHE A 110 5.60 -10.77 1.24
CA PHE A 110 6.59 -10.77 2.32
C PHE A 110 7.32 -12.11 2.37
N SER A 111 8.58 -12.07 2.77
CA SER A 111 9.36 -13.25 3.10
C SER A 111 8.77 -13.95 4.34
N SER A 112 8.89 -15.27 4.36
CA SER A 112 8.62 -16.11 5.52
C SER A 112 9.81 -17.04 5.75
N ALA A 113 9.81 -17.78 6.87
CA ALA A 113 10.86 -18.75 7.19
C ALA A 113 11.08 -19.82 6.09
N SER A 114 10.08 -20.07 5.24
CA SER A 114 10.13 -21.09 4.19
C SER A 114 10.28 -20.53 2.77
N LYS A 115 10.13 -19.21 2.56
CA LYS A 115 10.08 -18.64 1.20
C LYS A 115 10.48 -17.18 1.15
N GLU A 116 11.34 -16.82 0.20
CA GLU A 116 11.65 -15.42 -0.13
C GLU A 116 10.42 -14.72 -0.74
N GLY A 117 10.14 -13.50 -0.28
CA GLY A 117 9.09 -12.64 -0.79
C GLY A 117 9.43 -11.93 -2.10
N LYS A 118 8.71 -10.86 -2.40
CA LYS A 118 8.88 -10.05 -3.61
C LYS A 118 9.36 -8.65 -3.26
N ARG A 119 10.30 -8.15 -4.06
CA ARG A 119 10.82 -6.77 -3.94
C ARG A 119 9.95 -5.73 -4.65
N ALA A 120 9.01 -6.18 -5.47
CA ALA A 120 8.04 -5.33 -6.15
C ALA A 120 6.81 -6.15 -6.57
N ILE A 121 5.67 -5.48 -6.69
CA ILE A 121 4.42 -6.08 -7.18
C ILE A 121 3.71 -5.12 -8.15
N ARG A 122 2.68 -5.65 -8.83
CA ARG A 122 1.66 -4.84 -9.46
C ARG A 122 0.38 -4.87 -8.64
N VAL A 123 -0.23 -3.71 -8.48
CA VAL A 123 -1.57 -3.55 -7.90
C VAL A 123 -2.55 -3.13 -8.97
N TYR A 124 -3.80 -3.58 -8.86
CA TYR A 124 -4.84 -3.35 -9.86
C TYR A 124 -6.04 -2.67 -9.20
N PRO A 125 -6.07 -1.33 -9.13
CA PRO A 125 -7.23 -0.57 -8.64
C PRO A 125 -8.52 -0.98 -9.36
N LEU A 126 -9.67 -0.62 -8.79
CA LEU A 126 -10.97 -0.99 -9.35
C LEU A 126 -11.15 -0.53 -10.82
N TRP A 127 -10.51 0.56 -11.20
CA TRP A 127 -10.58 1.12 -12.55
C TRP A 127 -9.64 0.46 -13.57
N ASP A 128 -8.66 -0.31 -13.12
CA ASP A 128 -7.79 -1.06 -14.03
C ASP A 128 -8.52 -2.33 -14.50
N LYS A 129 -8.43 -2.64 -15.80
CA LYS A 129 -9.09 -3.81 -16.41
C LYS A 129 -8.04 -4.79 -16.96
N PRO A 130 -7.36 -5.57 -16.10
CA PRO A 130 -6.33 -6.50 -16.55
C PRO A 130 -6.93 -7.61 -17.43
N LEU A 131 -6.15 -8.06 -18.42
CA LEU A 131 -6.61 -9.08 -19.38
C LEU A 131 -6.09 -10.49 -19.07
N SER A 132 -4.93 -10.61 -18.42
CA SER A 132 -4.34 -11.91 -18.15
C SER A 132 -5.00 -12.60 -16.97
N LYS A 133 -5.17 -13.92 -17.04
CA LYS A 133 -5.76 -14.72 -15.94
C LYS A 133 -5.05 -14.51 -14.60
N GLN A 134 -3.72 -14.33 -14.62
CA GLN A 134 -2.93 -14.08 -13.41
C GLN A 134 -3.23 -12.69 -12.83
N ALA A 135 -3.32 -11.67 -13.67
CA ALA A 135 -3.61 -10.30 -13.23
C ALA A 135 -5.05 -10.17 -12.72
N LEU A 136 -6.03 -10.82 -13.35
CA LEU A 136 -7.42 -10.91 -12.87
C LEU A 136 -7.52 -11.55 -11.49
N LYS A 137 -6.86 -12.70 -11.28
CA LYS A 137 -6.79 -13.35 -9.96
C LYS A 137 -6.11 -12.47 -8.92
N THR A 138 -5.10 -11.70 -9.33
CA THR A 138 -4.39 -10.77 -8.44
C THR A 138 -5.28 -9.59 -8.05
N GLN A 139 -5.97 -9.00 -9.02
CA GLN A 139 -6.92 -7.93 -8.77
C GLN A 139 -8.03 -8.38 -7.81
N GLN A 140 -8.59 -9.58 -8.02
CA GLN A 140 -9.70 -10.09 -7.22
C GLN A 140 -9.42 -10.02 -5.72
N TRP A 141 -8.27 -10.55 -5.25
CA TRP A 141 -7.94 -10.48 -3.83
C TRP A 141 -7.49 -9.09 -3.40
N GLN A 142 -6.87 -8.29 -4.28
CA GLN A 142 -6.44 -6.94 -3.94
C GLN A 142 -7.64 -6.01 -3.68
N LEU A 143 -8.74 -6.18 -4.42
CA LEU A 143 -9.94 -5.38 -4.26
C LEU A 143 -10.62 -5.56 -2.89
N ASP A 144 -10.38 -6.66 -2.19
CA ASP A 144 -10.81 -6.83 -0.78
C ASP A 144 -10.13 -5.84 0.19
N TYR A 145 -9.04 -5.21 -0.26
CA TYR A 145 -8.20 -4.27 0.49
C TYR A 145 -8.15 -2.87 -0.14
N PHE A 146 -8.95 -2.64 -1.19
CA PHE A 146 -8.96 -1.38 -1.92
C PHE A 146 -9.95 -0.37 -1.34
N LEU A 147 -9.58 0.91 -1.32
CA LEU A 147 -10.39 2.03 -0.91
C LEU A 147 -10.20 3.19 -1.89
N ALA A 148 -11.27 3.59 -2.58
CA ALA A 148 -11.25 4.74 -3.47
C ALA A 148 -11.63 6.01 -2.70
N ILE A 149 -11.12 7.15 -3.19
CA ILE A 149 -11.67 8.47 -2.93
C ILE A 149 -12.52 8.82 -4.15
N ASP A 150 -13.77 9.23 -3.95
CA ASP A 150 -14.64 9.62 -5.04
C ASP A 150 -14.28 11.01 -5.60
N GLU A 151 -14.93 11.39 -6.70
CA GLU A 151 -14.69 12.68 -7.38
C GLU A 151 -14.99 13.90 -6.50
N ALA A 152 -15.83 13.73 -5.46
CA ALA A 152 -16.14 14.77 -4.48
C ALA A 152 -15.15 14.79 -3.31
N GLY A 153 -14.08 13.99 -3.35
CA GLY A 153 -13.10 13.87 -2.28
C GLY A 153 -13.59 13.08 -1.07
N LYS A 154 -14.71 12.36 -1.17
CA LYS A 154 -15.26 11.58 -0.06
C LYS A 154 -14.79 10.13 -0.12
N THR A 155 -14.71 9.54 1.07
CA THR A 155 -14.29 8.15 1.27
C THR A 155 -15.38 7.40 2.01
N ASP A 156 -15.56 6.11 1.69
CA ASP A 156 -16.38 5.21 2.49
C ASP A 156 -15.72 4.97 3.86
N VAL A 157 -16.17 5.72 4.86
CA VAL A 157 -15.63 5.69 6.24
C VAL A 157 -15.82 4.31 6.89
N GLN A 158 -16.93 3.61 6.61
CA GLN A 158 -17.20 2.30 7.21
C GLN A 158 -16.25 1.25 6.64
N ARG A 159 -16.05 1.27 5.32
CA ARG A 159 -15.06 0.44 4.67
C ARG A 159 -13.65 0.76 5.15
N ALA A 160 -13.28 2.04 5.26
CA ALA A 160 -11.97 2.45 5.78
C ALA A 160 -11.71 1.89 7.19
N LYS A 161 -12.68 2.04 8.11
CA LYS A 161 -12.57 1.47 9.48
C LYS A 161 -12.37 -0.03 9.45
N LYS A 162 -13.14 -0.76 8.64
CA LYS A 162 -13.01 -2.21 8.48
C LYS A 162 -11.67 -2.63 7.89
N LEU A 163 -11.08 -1.82 7.01
CA LEU A 163 -9.77 -2.13 6.41
C LEU A 163 -8.64 -1.95 7.42
N TYR A 164 -8.65 -0.85 8.17
CA TYR A 164 -7.63 -0.55 9.18
C TYR A 164 -7.78 -1.34 10.49
N SER A 165 -8.92 -2.02 10.73
CA SER A 165 -9.10 -2.92 11.88
C SER A 165 -8.54 -4.34 11.66
N LYS A 166 -8.11 -4.70 10.44
CA LYS A 166 -7.63 -6.06 10.09
C LYS A 166 -6.18 -6.34 10.48
N ALA A 167 -5.59 -5.58 11.42
CA ALA A 167 -4.19 -5.72 11.83
C ALA A 167 -3.90 -7.07 12.52
N SER A 168 -4.93 -7.73 13.06
CA SER A 168 -4.76 -8.91 13.89
C SER A 168 -5.92 -9.89 13.67
N THR A 169 -5.70 -10.89 12.83
CA THR A 169 -6.40 -12.18 12.88
C THR A 169 -5.48 -13.19 12.23
#